data_AF-A0A958ZVN1-F1
#
_entry.id   AF-A0A958ZVN1-F1
#
_cell.length_a   1.000
_cell.length_b   1.000
_cell.length_c   1.000
_cell.angle_alpha   90.00
_cell.angle_beta   90.00
_cell.angle_gamma   90.00
#
_symmetry.space_group_name_H-M   'P 1'
#
loop_
_entity.id
_entity.type
_entity.pdbx_description
1 polymer ?
#
loop_
_entity_poly.entity_id
_entity_poly.type
_entity_poly.pdbx_seq_one_letter_code
_entity_poly.pdbx_strand_id
1 'polypeptide(L)'
;MDLFEKHIRDNRKELDEVETPETDALWQDIQDKLAQQAPKQMVRQLTISHRRLWWMVGVAASLAFVLGIGLTLWHTSPPEPFTTTTPLASISKDLAPMEQDFQQTIQAQYAALNLDSINQKDFKDIFFELQQLDKAHNEYIRDIPAFKDKDQLVKVLIKYYELKIRILKRLNREIERKEHYERKI
;
A
#
# COMPACT_ATOMS: atom_id res chain seq x y z
N MET A 1 31.08 65.68 -28.81
CA MET A 1 31.66 64.80 -27.77
C MET A 1 30.56 64.58 -26.75
N ASP A 2 30.14 63.33 -26.58
CA ASP A 2 29.05 62.95 -25.66
C ASP A 2 29.52 63.06 -24.20
N LEU A 3 28.62 63.46 -23.29
CA LEU A 3 28.92 63.67 -21.86
C LEU A 3 29.36 62.36 -21.19
N PHE A 4 28.75 61.24 -21.61
CA PHE A 4 29.08 59.91 -21.11
C PHE A 4 30.51 59.49 -21.51
N GLU A 5 30.88 59.75 -22.77
CA GLU A 5 32.22 59.41 -23.28
C GLU A 5 33.32 60.21 -22.57
N LYS A 6 33.04 61.47 -22.23
CA LYS A 6 33.93 62.29 -21.41
C LYS A 6 34.07 61.72 -20.00
N HIS A 7 32.97 61.30 -19.38
CA HIS A 7 32.98 60.73 -18.03
C HIS A 7 33.78 59.42 -17.95
N ILE A 8 33.61 58.51 -18.91
CA ILE A 8 34.40 57.26 -18.96
C ILE A 8 35.90 57.55 -19.16
N ARG A 9 36.23 58.54 -20.00
CA ARG A 9 37.62 58.91 -20.28
C ARG A 9 38.30 59.56 -19.07
N ASP A 10 37.58 60.43 -18.36
CA ASP A 10 38.08 61.16 -17.20
C ASP A 10 38.29 60.22 -15.99
N ASN A 11 37.48 59.17 -15.84
CA ASN A 11 37.57 58.20 -14.74
C ASN A 11 38.29 56.87 -15.11
N ARG A 12 38.88 56.78 -16.31
CA ARG A 12 39.51 55.55 -16.79
C ARG A 12 40.61 55.01 -15.85
N LYS A 13 41.34 55.91 -15.20
CA LYS A 13 42.40 55.53 -14.25
C LYS A 13 41.87 54.79 -13.03
N GLU A 14 40.74 55.24 -12.48
CA GLU A 14 40.09 54.58 -11.34
C GLU A 14 39.46 53.25 -11.74
N LEU A 15 39.00 53.12 -12.99
CA LEU A 15 38.42 51.88 -13.52
C LEU A 15 39.48 50.82 -13.86
N ASP A 16 40.68 51.24 -14.27
CA ASP A 16 41.81 50.35 -14.57
C ASP A 16 42.64 50.04 -13.30
N GLU A 17 42.39 50.72 -12.18
CA GLU A 17 43.03 50.45 -10.88
C GLU A 17 42.36 49.25 -10.20
N VAL A 18 42.91 48.06 -10.48
CA VAL A 18 42.52 46.84 -9.78
C VAL A 18 43.15 46.86 -8.40
N GLU A 19 42.37 47.20 -7.38
CA GLU A 19 42.75 46.95 -5.98
C GLU A 19 43.11 45.47 -5.86
N THR A 20 44.39 45.17 -5.55
CA THR A 20 44.79 43.80 -5.28
C THR A 20 44.16 43.41 -3.95
N PRO A 21 43.19 42.49 -3.90
CA PRO A 21 42.65 42.06 -2.63
C PRO A 21 43.80 41.48 -1.80
N GLU A 22 43.83 41.77 -0.50
CA GLU A 22 44.77 41.13 0.43
C GLU A 22 44.44 39.65 0.54
N THR A 23 44.96 38.86 -0.40
CA THR A 23 44.66 37.43 -0.56
C THR A 23 45.02 36.63 0.68
N ASP A 24 46.05 37.06 1.41
CA ASP A 24 46.54 36.39 2.61
C ASP A 24 45.54 36.53 3.76
N ALA A 25 44.98 37.72 3.96
CA ALA A 25 43.95 37.96 4.98
C ALA A 25 42.66 37.20 4.67
N LEU A 26 42.28 37.15 3.40
CA LEU A 26 41.11 36.37 2.94
C LEU A 26 41.31 34.87 3.14
N TRP A 27 42.51 34.35 2.86
CA TRP A 27 42.80 32.92 3.02
C TRP A 27 42.87 32.50 4.50
N GLN A 28 43.35 33.39 5.36
CA GLN A 28 43.42 33.16 6.79
C GLN A 28 42.03 33.08 7.44
N ASP A 29 41.09 33.97 7.07
CA ASP A 29 39.70 33.91 7.54
C ASP A 29 38.98 32.62 7.09
N ILE A 30 39.28 32.12 5.89
CA ILE A 30 38.75 30.84 5.38
C ILE A 30 39.31 29.66 6.20
N GLN A 31 40.62 29.66 6.49
CA GLN A 31 41.24 28.62 7.30
C GLN A 31 40.69 28.59 8.74
N ASP A 32 40.52 29.76 9.35
CA ASP A 32 39.98 29.87 10.71
C ASP A 32 38.53 29.38 10.79
N LYS A 33 37.71 29.67 9.77
CA LYS A 33 36.32 29.19 9.67
C LYS A 33 36.26 27.67 9.47
N LEU A 34 37.18 27.08 8.71
CA LEU A 34 37.27 25.62 8.53
C LEU A 34 37.75 24.91 9.80
N ALA A 35 38.70 25.50 10.53
CA ALA A 35 39.21 24.96 11.79
C ALA A 35 38.14 24.95 12.90
N GLN A 36 37.23 25.93 12.90
CA GLN A 36 36.11 25.99 13.85
C GLN A 36 34.97 25.00 13.52
N GLN A 37 34.90 24.49 12.29
CA GLN A 37 33.91 23.50 11.86
C GLN A 37 34.39 22.04 12.01
N ALA A 38 35.64 21.81 12.39
CA ALA A 38 36.09 20.48 12.77
C ALA A 38 35.38 20.04 14.06
N PRO A 39 34.58 18.96 14.06
CA PRO A 39 33.95 18.48 15.26
C PRO A 39 35.06 18.05 16.23
N LYS A 40 35.22 18.79 17.34
CA LYS A 40 36.00 18.32 18.50
C LYS A 40 35.45 16.94 18.86
N GLN A 41 36.17 15.89 18.50
CA GLN A 41 35.88 14.52 18.90
C GLN A 41 36.10 14.44 20.41
N MET A 42 35.12 14.89 21.17
CA MET A 42 34.90 14.46 22.53
C MET A 42 34.57 12.98 22.45
N VAL A 43 35.58 12.14 22.67
CA VAL A 43 35.39 10.72 22.97
C VAL A 43 34.71 10.63 24.33
N ARG A 44 33.40 10.89 24.34
CA ARG A 44 32.55 10.67 25.51
C ARG A 44 32.37 9.17 25.59
N GLN A 45 33.12 8.52 26.46
CA GLN A 45 32.90 7.12 26.81
C GLN A 45 31.47 6.99 27.33
N LEU A 46 30.56 6.52 26.47
CA LEU A 46 29.18 6.23 26.83
C LEU A 46 29.20 4.94 27.65
N THR A 47 29.27 5.06 28.97
CA THR A 47 28.84 3.98 29.85
C THR A 47 27.31 3.93 29.79
N ILE A 48 26.79 3.12 28.87
CA ILE A 48 25.36 2.85 28.78
C ILE A 48 25.00 2.01 30.00
N SER A 49 24.33 2.63 30.98
CA SER A 49 23.77 1.93 32.13
C SER A 49 22.84 0.81 31.65
N HIS A 50 23.07 -0.42 32.12
CA HIS A 50 22.27 -1.62 31.81
C HIS A 50 20.75 -1.42 31.99
N ARG A 51 20.34 -0.48 32.84
CA ARG A 51 18.94 -0.10 33.06
C ARG A 51 18.30 0.60 31.84
N ARG A 52 19.07 1.38 31.09
CA ARG A 52 18.59 2.08 29.88
C ARG A 52 18.52 1.14 28.67
N LEU A 53 19.42 0.15 28.63
CA LEU A 53 19.43 -0.89 27.60
C LEU A 53 18.19 -1.79 27.72
N TRP A 54 17.79 -2.20 28.93
CA TRP A 54 16.58 -2.99 29.15
C TRP A 54 15.29 -2.23 28.82
N TRP A 55 15.25 -0.91 29.04
CA TRP A 55 14.09 -0.09 28.68
C TRP A 55 13.97 0.10 27.16
N MET A 56 15.09 0.24 26.44
CA MET A 56 15.10 0.32 24.97
C MET A 56 14.79 -1.03 24.30
N VAL A 57 15.19 -2.17 24.88
CA VAL A 57 14.75 -3.50 24.41
C VAL A 57 13.24 -3.66 24.55
N GLY A 58 12.62 -3.15 25.62
CA GLY A 58 11.16 -3.15 25.78
C GLY A 58 10.43 -2.35 24.70
N VAL A 59 10.93 -1.16 24.35
CA VAL A 59 10.33 -0.32 23.31
C VAL A 59 10.57 -0.88 21.90
N ALA A 60 11.77 -1.37 21.61
CA ALA A 60 12.08 -2.02 20.33
C ALA A 60 11.28 -3.33 20.13
N ALA A 61 11.10 -4.12 21.19
CA ALA A 61 10.23 -5.30 21.15
C ALA A 61 8.77 -4.91 20.92
N SER A 62 8.27 -3.82 21.51
CA SER A 62 6.89 -3.34 21.26
C SER A 62 6.69 -2.87 19.82
N LEU A 63 7.69 -2.20 19.21
CA LEU A 63 7.61 -1.74 17.83
C LEU A 63 7.74 -2.91 16.84
N ALA A 64 8.63 -3.87 17.13
CA ALA A 64 8.73 -5.12 16.37
C ALA A 64 7.51 -6.03 16.56
N PHE A 65 6.81 -5.95 17.69
CA PHE A 65 5.55 -6.66 17.94
C PHE A 65 4.38 -5.98 17.22
N VAL A 66 4.32 -4.65 17.16
CA VAL A 66 3.31 -3.92 16.36
C VAL A 66 3.55 -4.06 14.86
N LEU A 67 4.80 -4.04 14.40
CA LEU A 67 5.15 -4.30 13.00
C LEU A 67 5.05 -5.78 12.64
N GLY A 68 5.38 -6.67 13.58
CA GLY A 68 5.17 -8.11 13.46
C GLY A 68 3.69 -8.47 13.39
N ILE A 69 2.86 -7.92 14.29
CA ILE A 69 1.40 -8.07 14.24
C ILE A 69 0.83 -7.38 13.01
N GLY A 70 1.33 -6.21 12.60
CA GLY A 70 0.86 -5.50 11.42
C GLY A 70 1.16 -6.24 10.11
N LEU A 71 2.35 -6.85 9.99
CA LEU A 71 2.71 -7.70 8.85
C LEU A 71 2.04 -9.07 8.90
N THR A 72 1.83 -9.64 10.09
CA THR A 72 0.95 -10.82 10.18
C THR A 72 -0.47 -10.44 9.85
N LEU A 73 -1.07 -9.32 10.30
CA LEU A 73 -2.44 -8.97 9.91
C LEU A 73 -2.60 -8.66 8.41
N TRP A 74 -1.53 -8.27 7.70
CA TRP A 74 -1.55 -8.14 6.24
C TRP A 74 -1.41 -9.50 5.53
N HIS A 75 -0.57 -10.41 6.04
CA HIS A 75 -0.38 -11.76 5.49
C HIS A 75 -1.32 -12.85 6.07
N THR A 76 -2.01 -12.50 7.15
CA THR A 76 -3.03 -13.20 7.92
C THR A 76 -4.20 -12.23 8.12
N SER A 77 -4.54 -11.49 7.08
CA SER A 77 -5.90 -11.66 6.61
C SER A 77 -5.87 -13.05 5.98
N PRO A 78 -6.15 -14.14 6.73
CA PRO A 78 -6.66 -15.30 6.03
C PRO A 78 -7.77 -14.74 5.13
N PRO A 79 -7.97 -15.25 3.89
CA PRO A 79 -9.29 -15.08 3.31
C PRO A 79 -10.22 -15.47 4.45
N GLU A 80 -11.04 -14.52 4.94
CA GLU A 80 -11.97 -14.79 6.04
C GLU A 80 -12.46 -16.21 5.78
N PRO A 81 -12.30 -17.17 6.71
CA PRO A 81 -12.96 -18.44 6.51
C PRO A 81 -14.38 -18.04 6.18
N PHE A 82 -14.85 -18.41 4.98
CA PHE A 82 -16.19 -18.10 4.50
C PHE A 82 -17.16 -18.82 5.45
N THR A 83 -17.33 -18.28 6.64
CA THR A 83 -18.02 -18.85 7.78
C THR A 83 -18.79 -17.72 8.41
N THR A 84 -19.75 -17.20 7.65
CA THR A 84 -21.09 -16.82 8.13
C THR A 84 -21.96 -16.41 6.95
N THR A 85 -22.01 -17.24 5.90
CA THR A 85 -23.20 -17.25 5.05
C THR A 85 -24.27 -17.97 5.86
N THR A 86 -25.36 -17.30 6.25
CA THR A 86 -26.61 -18.00 6.56
C THR A 86 -26.88 -18.94 5.40
N PRO A 87 -26.67 -20.26 5.57
CA PRO A 87 -26.68 -21.17 4.44
C PRO A 87 -28.11 -21.26 3.91
N LEU A 88 -28.30 -21.47 2.60
CA LEU A 88 -29.63 -21.85 2.08
C LEU A 88 -30.18 -23.05 2.86
N ALA A 89 -29.30 -23.95 3.32
CA ALA A 89 -29.63 -25.06 4.22
C ALA A 89 -30.28 -24.64 5.56
N SER A 90 -30.05 -23.40 6.03
CA SER A 90 -30.71 -22.84 7.22
C SER A 90 -32.14 -22.37 6.95
N ILE A 91 -32.50 -22.10 5.68
CA ILE A 91 -33.84 -21.67 5.27
C ILE A 91 -34.70 -22.89 4.97
N SER A 92 -34.19 -23.84 4.18
CA SER A 92 -34.82 -25.14 3.96
C SER A 92 -33.78 -26.23 3.66
N LYS A 93 -34.04 -27.42 4.21
CA LYS A 93 -33.14 -28.59 4.07
C LYS A 93 -33.00 -29.05 2.62
N ASP A 94 -34.03 -28.84 1.80
CA ASP A 94 -34.06 -29.24 0.39
C ASP A 94 -33.13 -28.41 -0.51
N LEU A 95 -32.68 -27.23 -0.04
CA LEU A 95 -31.75 -26.37 -0.78
C LEU A 95 -30.28 -26.65 -0.47
N ALA A 96 -29.98 -27.48 0.54
CA ALA A 96 -28.63 -27.88 0.89
C ALA A 96 -27.81 -28.48 -0.28
N PRO A 97 -28.35 -29.41 -1.11
CA PRO A 97 -27.57 -29.93 -2.25
C PRO A 97 -27.27 -28.84 -3.29
N MET A 98 -28.21 -27.93 -3.55
CA MET A 98 -27.99 -26.82 -4.50
C MET A 98 -26.91 -25.86 -4.00
N GLU A 99 -26.91 -25.53 -2.71
CA GLU A 99 -25.88 -24.71 -2.10
C GLU A 99 -24.50 -25.37 -2.19
N GLN A 100 -24.43 -26.68 -1.95
CA GLN A 100 -23.20 -27.43 -2.06
C GLN A 100 -22.63 -27.37 -3.49
N ASP A 101 -23.47 -27.54 -4.51
CA ASP A 101 -23.04 -27.43 -5.92
C ASP A 101 -22.48 -26.04 -6.25
N PHE A 102 -23.12 -24.98 -5.73
CA PHE A 102 -22.61 -23.61 -5.90
C PHE A 102 -21.26 -23.42 -5.20
N GLN A 103 -21.13 -23.88 -3.96
CA GLN A 103 -19.88 -23.77 -3.21
C GLN A 103 -18.74 -24.56 -3.89
N GLN A 104 -19.01 -25.78 -4.35
CA GLN A 104 -18.03 -26.57 -5.11
C GLN A 104 -17.59 -25.85 -6.38
N THR A 105 -18.54 -25.26 -7.12
CA THR A 105 -18.23 -24.49 -8.33
C THR A 105 -17.35 -23.28 -8.01
N ILE A 106 -17.67 -22.54 -6.95
CA ILE A 106 -16.90 -21.37 -6.52
C ILE A 106 -15.48 -21.78 -6.10
N GLN A 107 -15.35 -22.86 -5.31
CA GLN A 107 -14.05 -23.38 -4.89
C GLN A 107 -13.21 -23.82 -6.09
N ALA A 108 -13.81 -24.53 -7.05
CA ALA A 108 -13.13 -24.93 -8.28
C ALA A 108 -12.63 -23.71 -9.09
N GLN A 109 -13.43 -22.64 -9.18
CA GLN A 109 -12.99 -21.40 -9.84
C GLN A 109 -11.85 -20.71 -9.08
N TYR A 110 -11.91 -20.64 -7.75
CA TYR A 110 -10.81 -20.08 -6.96
C TYR A 110 -9.52 -20.87 -7.10
N ALA A 111 -9.60 -22.21 -7.10
CA ALA A 111 -8.44 -23.08 -7.30
C ALA A 111 -7.84 -22.90 -8.70
N ALA A 112 -8.66 -22.72 -9.74
CA ALA A 112 -8.19 -22.48 -11.10
C ALA A 112 -7.47 -21.13 -11.24
N LEU A 113 -7.88 -20.13 -10.47
CA LEU A 113 -7.35 -18.77 -10.58
C LEU A 113 -5.96 -18.60 -9.96
N ASN A 114 -5.51 -19.44 -9.01
CA ASN A 114 -4.25 -19.21 -8.27
C ASN A 114 -4.11 -17.74 -7.80
N LEU A 115 -5.11 -17.26 -7.06
CA LEU A 115 -5.24 -15.85 -6.62
C LEU A 115 -3.97 -15.23 -6.01
N ASP A 116 -3.13 -16.03 -5.35
CA ASP A 116 -1.88 -15.57 -4.73
C ASP A 116 -0.83 -15.07 -5.74
N SER A 117 -0.94 -15.54 -6.99
CA SER A 117 -0.03 -15.17 -8.08
C SER A 117 -0.53 -14.00 -8.92
N ILE A 118 -1.80 -13.60 -8.72
CA ILE A 118 -2.46 -12.59 -9.53
C ILE A 118 -2.23 -11.20 -8.93
N ASN A 119 -1.69 -10.28 -9.73
CA ASN A 119 -1.64 -8.88 -9.37
C ASN A 119 -3.05 -8.26 -9.47
N GLN A 120 -3.70 -8.06 -8.32
CA GLN A 120 -5.05 -7.51 -8.24
C GLN A 120 -5.20 -6.14 -8.93
N LYS A 121 -4.12 -5.37 -9.07
CA LYS A 121 -4.12 -4.07 -9.75
C LYS A 121 -4.50 -4.19 -11.24
N ASP A 122 -4.16 -5.30 -11.87
CA ASP A 122 -4.42 -5.54 -13.30
C ASP A 122 -5.89 -5.83 -13.58
N PHE A 123 -6.62 -6.32 -12.59
CA PHE A 123 -8.04 -6.69 -12.69
C PHE A 123 -8.90 -5.92 -11.68
N LYS A 124 -8.46 -4.71 -11.31
CA LYS A 124 -9.05 -3.91 -10.22
C LYS A 124 -10.57 -3.76 -10.32
N ASP A 125 -11.10 -3.60 -11.54
CA ASP A 125 -12.53 -3.36 -11.76
C ASP A 125 -13.36 -4.61 -11.45
N ILE A 126 -12.82 -5.80 -11.75
CA ILE A 126 -13.48 -7.08 -11.48
C ILE A 126 -13.39 -7.43 -10.00
N PHE A 127 -12.25 -7.18 -9.35
CA PHE A 127 -12.11 -7.35 -7.91
C PHE A 127 -13.00 -6.38 -7.13
N PHE A 128 -13.13 -5.12 -7.59
CA PHE A 128 -14.07 -4.16 -7.03
C PHE A 128 -15.52 -4.64 -7.19
N GLU A 129 -15.91 -5.14 -8.36
CA GLU A 129 -17.24 -5.71 -8.58
C GLU A 129 -17.53 -6.88 -7.63
N LEU A 130 -16.56 -7.80 -7.47
CA LEU A 130 -16.66 -8.93 -6.55
C LEU A 130 -16.82 -8.48 -5.09
N GLN A 131 -16.04 -7.50 -4.66
CA GLN A 131 -16.11 -6.94 -3.31
C GLN A 131 -17.46 -6.25 -3.06
N GLN A 132 -17.97 -5.51 -4.03
CA GLN A 132 -19.27 -4.85 -3.92
C GLN A 132 -20.41 -5.87 -3.83
N LEU A 133 -20.33 -6.98 -4.58
CA LEU A 133 -21.29 -8.07 -4.50
C LEU A 133 -21.29 -8.73 -3.11
N ASP A 134 -20.11 -9.03 -2.58
CA ASP A 134 -19.96 -9.65 -1.25
C ASP A 134 -20.44 -8.70 -0.14
N LYS A 135 -20.16 -7.40 -0.26
CA LYS A 135 -20.67 -6.38 0.66
C LYS A 135 -22.20 -6.33 0.66
N ALA A 136 -22.82 -6.26 -0.52
CA ALA A 136 -24.27 -6.22 -0.65
C ALA A 136 -24.92 -7.49 -0.09
N HIS A 137 -24.30 -8.65 -0.30
CA HIS A 137 -24.75 -9.92 0.28
C HIS A 137 -24.68 -9.90 1.80
N ASN A 138 -23.57 -9.43 2.38
CA ASN A 138 -23.40 -9.36 3.83
C ASN A 138 -24.38 -8.38 4.48
N GLU A 139 -24.64 -7.23 3.86
CA GLU A 139 -25.69 -6.31 4.29
C GLU A 139 -27.06 -6.98 4.26
N TYR A 140 -27.38 -7.67 3.17
CA TYR A 140 -28.64 -8.40 3.04
C TYR A 140 -28.78 -9.53 4.07
N ILE A 141 -27.70 -10.27 4.37
CA ILE A 141 -27.69 -11.32 5.41
C ILE A 141 -28.02 -10.76 6.79
N ARG A 142 -27.49 -9.57 7.12
CA ARG A 142 -27.74 -8.93 8.41
C ARG A 142 -29.22 -8.58 8.62
N ASP A 143 -29.93 -8.33 7.53
CA ASP A 143 -31.35 -7.99 7.54
C ASP A 143 -32.29 -9.22 7.49
N ILE A 144 -31.74 -10.44 7.32
CA ILE A 144 -32.50 -11.70 7.26
C ILE A 144 -33.44 -11.92 8.46
N PRO A 145 -33.05 -11.65 9.72
CA PRO A 145 -33.95 -11.86 10.86
C PRO A 145 -35.23 -11.03 10.79
N ALA A 146 -35.23 -9.93 10.02
CA ALA A 146 -36.39 -9.08 9.81
C ALA A 146 -37.26 -9.49 8.61
N PHE A 147 -36.78 -10.40 7.75
CA PHE A 147 -37.50 -10.85 6.56
C PHE A 147 -38.55 -11.92 6.88
N LYS A 148 -39.81 -11.63 6.53
CA LYS A 148 -40.92 -12.58 6.67
C LYS A 148 -41.08 -13.52 5.46
N ASP A 149 -40.61 -13.09 4.29
CA ASP A 149 -40.72 -13.85 3.04
C ASP A 149 -39.46 -14.67 2.78
N LYS A 150 -39.57 -15.98 3.05
CA LYS A 150 -38.48 -16.95 2.84
C LYS A 150 -38.23 -17.24 1.36
N ASP A 151 -39.23 -17.15 0.50
CA ASP A 151 -39.08 -17.48 -0.92
C ASP A 151 -38.32 -16.38 -1.66
N GLN A 152 -38.60 -15.11 -1.31
CA GLN A 152 -37.82 -13.98 -1.81
C GLN A 152 -36.36 -14.08 -1.34
N LEU A 153 -36.13 -14.50 -0.11
CA LEU A 153 -34.79 -14.70 0.44
C LEU A 153 -34.00 -15.74 -0.35
N VAL A 154 -34.60 -16.90 -0.62
CA VAL A 154 -34.00 -17.98 -1.42
C VAL A 154 -33.61 -17.47 -2.81
N LYS A 155 -34.49 -16.74 -3.50
CA LYS A 155 -34.21 -16.19 -4.83
C LYS A 155 -33.02 -15.23 -4.83
N VAL A 156 -32.91 -14.38 -3.82
CA VAL A 156 -31.79 -13.43 -3.70
C VAL A 156 -30.48 -14.17 -3.45
N LEU A 157 -30.48 -15.19 -2.59
CA LEU A 157 -29.29 -16.01 -2.33
C LEU A 157 -28.83 -16.76 -3.58
N ILE A 158 -29.74 -17.42 -4.30
CA ILE A 158 -29.43 -18.09 -5.57
C ILE A 158 -28.82 -17.08 -6.56
N LYS A 159 -29.44 -15.90 -6.71
CA LYS A 159 -28.94 -14.86 -7.60
C LYS A 159 -27.55 -14.35 -7.21
N TYR A 160 -27.26 -14.27 -5.91
CA TYR A 160 -25.92 -13.95 -5.42
C TYR A 160 -24.89 -14.99 -5.86
N TYR A 161 -25.15 -16.29 -5.65
CA TYR A 161 -24.23 -17.36 -6.08
C TYR A 161 -24.00 -17.34 -7.60
N GLU A 162 -25.06 -17.18 -8.39
CA GLU A 162 -24.96 -17.08 -9.85
C GLU A 162 -24.10 -15.90 -10.30
N LEU A 163 -24.30 -14.72 -9.69
CA LEU A 163 -23.51 -13.53 -9.99
C LEU A 163 -22.05 -13.72 -9.59
N LYS A 164 -21.78 -14.31 -8.42
CA LYS A 164 -20.43 -14.59 -7.95
C LYS A 164 -19.68 -15.50 -8.91
N ILE A 165 -20.31 -16.60 -9.32
CA ILE A 165 -19.74 -17.52 -10.31
C ILE A 165 -19.48 -16.82 -11.65
N ARG A 166 -20.39 -15.95 -12.10
CA ARG A 166 -20.23 -15.19 -13.35
C ARG A 166 -19.03 -14.25 -13.31
N ILE A 167 -18.84 -13.52 -12.21
CA ILE A 167 -17.70 -12.62 -12.02
C ILE A 167 -16.40 -13.41 -12.02
N LEU A 168 -16.34 -14.54 -11.29
CA LEU A 168 -15.15 -15.41 -11.26
C LEU A 168 -14.80 -15.98 -12.64
N LYS A 169 -15.79 -16.43 -13.43
CA LYS A 169 -15.56 -16.88 -14.81
C LYS A 169 -15.07 -15.75 -15.73
N ARG A 170 -15.55 -14.52 -15.51
CA ARG A 170 -15.06 -13.35 -16.24
C ARG A 170 -13.61 -13.06 -15.88
N LEU A 171 -13.28 -13.09 -14.58
CA LEU A 171 -11.90 -12.92 -14.10
C LEU A 171 -10.97 -13.93 -14.78
N ASN A 172 -11.33 -15.21 -14.76
CA ASN A 172 -10.51 -16.27 -15.38
C ASN A 172 -10.23 -15.99 -16.85
N ARG A 173 -11.25 -15.59 -17.63
CA ARG A 173 -11.08 -15.25 -19.05
C ARG A 173 -10.20 -14.02 -19.28
N GLU A 174 -10.22 -13.03 -18.40
CA GLU A 174 -9.32 -11.87 -18.53
C GLU A 174 -7.87 -12.26 -18.23
N ILE A 175 -7.65 -13.18 -17.28
CA ILE A 175 -6.32 -13.69 -16.93
C ILE A 175 -5.74 -14.50 -18.08
N GLU A 176 -6.50 -15.47 -18.59
CA GLU A 176 -6.11 -16.27 -19.76
C GLU A 176 -5.77 -15.39 -20.97
N ARG A 177 -6.57 -14.34 -21.21
CA ARG A 177 -6.29 -13.36 -22.28
C ARG A 177 -4.98 -12.64 -22.04
N LYS A 178 -4.74 -12.12 -20.83
CA LYS A 178 -3.52 -11.39 -20.50
C LYS A 178 -2.28 -12.27 -20.67
N GLU A 179 -2.28 -13.49 -20.13
CA GLU A 179 -1.18 -14.44 -20.30
C GLU A 179 -0.90 -14.77 -21.77
N HIS A 180 -1.95 -14.91 -22.58
CA HIS A 180 -1.79 -15.19 -24.00
C HIS A 180 -1.19 -14.01 -24.78
N TYR A 181 -1.49 -12.76 -24.38
CA TYR A 181 -0.84 -11.58 -24.96
C TYR A 181 0.62 -11.46 -24.54
N GLU A 182 0.96 -11.72 -23.28
CA GLU A 182 2.33 -11.67 -22.78
C GLU A 182 3.23 -12.73 -23.42
N ARG A 183 2.70 -13.92 -23.74
CA ARG A 183 3.45 -14.99 -24.45
C ARG A 183 3.77 -14.68 -25.91
N LYS A 184 3.11 -13.69 -26.53
CA LYS A 184 3.29 -13.34 -27.95
C LYS A 184 4.28 -12.20 -28.18
N ILE A 185 4.75 -11.55 -27.12
CA ILE A 185 5.73 -10.47 -27.14
C ILE A 185 7.10 -11.05 -26.80
#